data_AF-A0A1G0XJ16-F1
#
_entry.id   AF-A0A1G0XJ16-F1
#
_cell.length_a   1.000
_cell.length_b   1.000
_cell.length_c   1.000
_cell.angle_alpha   90.00
_cell.angle_beta   90.00
_cell.angle_gamma   90.00
#
_symmetry.space_group_name_H-M   'P 1'
#
loop_
_entity.id
_entity.type
_entity.pdbx_description
1 polymer ?
#
loop_
_entity_poly.entity_id
_entity_poly.type
_entity_poly.pdbx_seq_one_letter_code
_entity_poly.pdbx_strand_id
1 'polypeptide(L)'
;MAEIILFGLSADMPHVGHINWVKNLQNMFPNHAIVLMPCSANPLGKKDEDGHIIYPSNGYLRWEMLYNYYKNSGIIVSQYEVAINTPSTTIKTIKYLIQTPIEEIKAQRGYQINNTSQSKIINNITLALGNELFNELPLWHDWQDILEVCNIILIKRASYPQIIPSNINNKELKKIFMNKSQNGSLIQMNGPQINISSRELKKLLRNGTDDIKLQEFIPLSILKYIRNNQAEFSKSYYQKPLAREIFDIAMRDYHLKLTQFSNNRKKYFSAFVADLRNIEDISNWDRLGYKITNSRITVNLNLANHNKIHQIISNYLKNDNNPWFYVKSPIIPIITPYEFNANFKLLGSFGENETVDIILFIKDSENNLKILTINRADDQKSLALPGGFNESNIIDSIFDELLEECFSNKLFANDSISKKILENTIIDKNNLIKISEKYIPNSSLAILDTKKIINSVLNQLKNDKNKTSKFKCQLYKNILPQHFNKFKKYILNNAKLSPKEINVLDERNTNFAWIATTTLRALLNETEFQNTLHECGLEISGGDDASSANIISVIDFCKPTTEPYSSHKNIVLKNLAKYIEESAINLNMEYLDKLYKN
;
A
#
# COMPACT_ATOMS: atom_id res chain seq x y z
N MET A 1 6.09 -13.89 41.13
CA MET A 1 6.39 -13.69 39.68
C MET A 1 5.54 -12.52 39.21
N ALA A 2 5.96 -11.72 38.23
CA ALA A 2 5.06 -10.70 37.70
C ALA A 2 4.11 -11.36 36.70
N GLU A 3 2.82 -11.21 36.94
CA GLU A 3 1.76 -11.66 36.06
C GLU A 3 1.24 -10.45 35.31
N ILE A 4 1.24 -10.52 33.97
CA ILE A 4 0.81 -9.40 33.12
C ILE A 4 -0.59 -9.69 32.61
N ILE A 5 -1.45 -8.69 32.70
CA ILE A 5 -2.72 -8.67 31.98
C ILE A 5 -2.56 -7.74 30.79
N LEU A 6 -2.57 -8.32 29.58
CA LEU A 6 -2.61 -7.59 28.33
C LEU A 6 -4.05 -7.25 27.97
N PHE A 7 -4.36 -5.97 27.84
CA PHE A 7 -5.64 -5.49 27.36
C PHE A 7 -5.47 -4.72 26.05
N GLY A 8 -5.76 -5.39 24.94
CA GLY A 8 -5.72 -4.81 23.60
C GLY A 8 -6.99 -4.03 23.30
N LEU A 9 -6.86 -2.83 22.73
CA LEU A 9 -8.01 -1.99 22.40
C LEU A 9 -7.76 -1.09 21.19
N SER A 10 -8.82 -0.80 20.43
CA SER A 10 -8.77 0.25 19.40
C SER A 10 -8.79 1.64 20.02
N ALA A 11 -9.52 1.85 21.12
CA ALA A 11 -9.49 3.10 21.90
C ALA A 11 -9.77 4.37 21.08
N ASP A 12 -10.61 4.28 20.05
CA ASP A 12 -10.93 5.37 19.13
C ASP A 12 -11.90 6.36 19.77
N MET A 13 -11.37 7.17 20.70
CA MET A 13 -12.04 7.85 21.83
C MET A 13 -12.25 6.93 23.04
N PRO A 14 -11.24 6.82 23.93
CA PRO A 14 -11.37 6.10 25.18
C PRO A 14 -12.51 6.69 26.02
N HIS A 15 -13.28 5.83 26.68
CA HIS A 15 -14.52 6.18 27.36
C HIS A 15 -14.69 5.36 28.64
N VAL A 16 -15.67 5.71 29.48
CA VAL A 16 -15.89 5.10 30.80
C VAL A 16 -16.07 3.58 30.73
N GLY A 17 -16.63 3.06 29.64
CA GLY A 17 -16.66 1.61 29.34
C GLY A 17 -15.28 0.96 29.38
N HIS A 18 -14.31 1.47 28.61
CA HIS A 18 -12.92 0.98 28.64
C HIS A 18 -12.31 1.15 30.04
N ILE A 19 -12.51 2.32 30.64
CA ILE A 19 -11.87 2.69 31.91
C ILE A 19 -12.34 1.81 33.05
N ASN A 20 -13.64 1.52 33.12
CA ASN A 20 -14.19 0.70 34.19
C ASN A 20 -13.75 -0.76 34.05
N TRP A 21 -13.53 -1.27 32.84
CA TRP A 21 -12.90 -2.57 32.67
C TRP A 21 -11.46 -2.61 33.20
N VAL A 22 -10.66 -1.57 32.92
CA VAL A 22 -9.30 -1.48 33.47
C VAL A 22 -9.33 -1.43 35.01
N LYS A 23 -10.23 -0.64 35.60
CA LYS A 23 -10.41 -0.58 37.05
C LYS A 23 -10.84 -1.93 37.64
N ASN A 24 -11.73 -2.66 36.98
CA ASN A 24 -12.15 -3.98 37.45
C ASN A 24 -11.03 -5.00 37.37
N LEU A 25 -10.25 -5.00 36.28
CA LEU A 25 -9.05 -5.82 36.17
C LEU A 25 -8.08 -5.50 37.30
N GLN A 26 -7.88 -4.21 37.61
CA GLN A 26 -7.00 -3.78 38.70
C GLN A 26 -7.50 -4.24 40.08
N ASN A 27 -8.81 -4.15 40.32
CA ASN A 27 -9.41 -4.56 41.58
C ASN A 27 -9.42 -6.08 41.77
N MET A 28 -9.68 -6.85 40.70
CA MET A 28 -9.72 -8.31 40.74
C MET A 28 -8.32 -8.93 40.77
N PHE A 29 -7.34 -8.25 40.15
CA PHE A 29 -5.97 -8.70 40.03
C PHE A 29 -4.97 -7.64 40.55
N PRO A 30 -5.04 -7.25 41.84
CA PRO A 30 -4.27 -6.12 42.38
C PRO A 30 -2.74 -6.29 42.29
N ASN A 31 -2.28 -7.54 42.23
CA ASN A 31 -0.86 -7.88 42.13
C ASN A 31 -0.35 -8.02 40.69
N HIS A 32 -1.23 -7.92 39.69
CA HIS A 32 -0.86 -8.04 38.28
C HIS A 32 -0.45 -6.67 37.72
N ALA A 33 0.44 -6.67 36.72
CA ALA A 33 0.69 -5.49 35.90
C ALA A 33 -0.31 -5.47 34.75
N ILE A 34 -1.04 -4.37 34.58
CA ILE A 34 -1.98 -4.20 33.47
C ILE A 34 -1.28 -3.38 32.39
N VAL A 35 -1.21 -3.96 31.19
CA VAL A 35 -0.65 -3.33 29.99
C VAL A 35 -1.79 -3.06 29.02
N LEU A 36 -2.09 -1.78 28.80
CA LEU A 36 -2.96 -1.32 27.73
C LEU A 36 -2.17 -1.27 26.44
N MET A 37 -2.69 -1.92 25.40
CA MET A 37 -2.07 -1.95 24.07
C MET A 37 -3.05 -1.34 23.05
N PRO A 38 -2.98 -0.02 22.82
CA PRO A 38 -3.71 0.59 21.71
C PRO A 38 -3.19 0.07 20.38
N CYS A 39 -4.06 -0.43 19.50
CA CYS A 39 -3.63 -0.96 18.20
C CYS A 39 -3.30 0.15 17.20
N SER A 40 -2.39 -0.04 16.24
CA SER A 40 -2.17 0.90 15.12
C SER A 40 -3.41 0.99 14.22
N ALA A 41 -3.93 -0.16 13.79
CA ALA A 41 -5.19 -0.34 13.08
C ALA A 41 -5.74 -1.74 13.39
N ASN A 42 -7.05 -1.94 13.29
CA ASN A 42 -7.63 -3.28 13.42
C ASN A 42 -7.28 -4.10 12.16
N PRO A 43 -6.53 -5.22 12.26
CA PRO A 43 -6.16 -6.04 11.09
C PRO A 43 -7.36 -6.59 10.32
N LEU A 44 -8.51 -6.77 11.00
CA LEU A 44 -9.73 -7.30 10.40
C LEU A 44 -10.61 -6.22 9.75
N GLY A 45 -10.29 -4.94 9.97
CA GLY A 45 -11.08 -3.78 9.50
C GLY A 45 -12.46 -3.71 10.16
N LYS A 46 -12.79 -2.60 10.83
CA LYS A 46 -14.17 -2.40 11.31
C LYS A 46 -15.02 -1.86 10.18
N LYS A 47 -16.23 -2.42 9.99
CA LYS A 47 -17.22 -1.88 9.04
C LYS A 47 -18.33 -1.14 9.79
N ASP A 48 -18.90 -0.10 9.19
CA ASP A 48 -20.15 0.51 9.69
C ASP A 48 -21.38 -0.31 9.28
N GLU A 49 -22.57 0.17 9.66
CA GLU A 49 -23.88 -0.43 9.31
C GLU A 49 -24.07 -0.56 7.79
N ASP A 50 -23.40 0.28 7.00
CA ASP A 50 -23.46 0.33 5.54
C ASP A 50 -22.29 -0.44 4.89
N GLY A 51 -21.52 -1.18 5.70
CA GLY A 51 -20.41 -2.04 5.26
C GLY A 51 -19.11 -1.31 4.90
N HIS A 52 -18.98 -0.02 5.21
CA HIS A 52 -17.81 0.80 4.89
C HIS A 52 -16.70 0.61 5.93
N ILE A 53 -15.44 0.53 5.48
CA ILE A 53 -14.29 0.42 6.38
C ILE A 53 -14.15 1.72 7.18
N ILE A 54 -14.23 1.61 8.50
CA ILE A 54 -14.01 2.69 9.45
C ILE A 54 -12.54 2.65 9.87
N TYR A 55 -11.81 3.71 9.52
CA TYR A 55 -10.45 3.92 10.03
C TYR A 55 -10.52 4.60 11.39
N PRO A 56 -9.80 4.11 12.41
CA PRO A 56 -9.73 4.79 13.69
C PRO A 56 -8.95 6.11 13.54
N SER A 57 -9.05 7.01 14.53
CA SER A 57 -8.16 8.17 14.60
C SER A 57 -6.69 7.73 14.70
N ASN A 58 -5.77 8.67 14.44
CA ASN A 58 -4.32 8.43 14.48
C ASN A 58 -3.93 7.63 15.74
N GLY A 59 -3.18 6.53 15.55
CA GLY A 59 -2.76 5.64 16.63
C GLY A 59 -2.02 6.36 17.76
N TYR A 60 -1.19 7.35 17.41
CA TYR A 60 -0.45 8.13 18.39
C TYR A 60 -1.37 8.98 19.28
N LEU A 61 -2.40 9.61 18.71
CA LEU A 61 -3.40 10.37 19.49
C LEU A 61 -4.15 9.46 20.46
N ARG A 62 -4.49 8.25 20.03
CA ARG A 62 -5.19 7.25 20.86
C ARG A 62 -4.32 6.78 22.01
N TRP A 63 -3.05 6.51 21.73
CA TRP A 63 -2.06 6.21 22.76
C TRP A 63 -1.89 7.38 23.74
N GLU A 64 -1.73 8.61 23.25
CA GLU A 64 -1.48 9.78 24.09
C GLU A 64 -2.66 10.08 25.03
N MET A 65 -3.91 9.92 24.56
CA MET A 65 -5.09 10.02 25.42
C MET A 65 -5.06 9.02 26.57
N LEU A 66 -4.72 7.75 26.29
CA LEU A 66 -4.63 6.71 27.31
C LEU A 66 -3.45 6.98 28.24
N TYR A 67 -2.27 7.31 27.71
CA TYR A 67 -1.07 7.58 28.47
C TYR A 67 -1.28 8.73 29.46
N ASN A 68 -1.81 9.86 28.98
CA ASN A 68 -2.07 11.01 29.85
C ASN A 68 -3.12 10.71 30.93
N TYR A 69 -4.10 9.86 30.65
CA TYR A 69 -5.09 9.43 31.63
C TYR A 69 -4.50 8.49 32.70
N TYR A 70 -3.63 7.57 32.30
CA TYR A 70 -3.14 6.48 33.17
C TYR A 70 -1.74 6.69 33.77
N LYS A 71 -0.97 7.71 33.35
CA LYS A 71 0.44 7.91 33.77
C LYS A 71 0.71 7.87 35.27
N ASN A 72 -0.27 8.17 36.12
CA ASN A 72 -0.15 8.18 37.58
C ASN A 72 -0.95 7.07 38.27
N SER A 73 -1.38 6.02 37.54
CA SER A 73 -2.31 4.98 38.04
C SER A 73 -1.66 3.62 38.29
N GLY A 74 -0.38 3.46 37.94
CA GLY A 74 0.31 2.16 37.94
C GLY A 74 -0.10 1.24 36.78
N ILE A 75 -0.96 1.71 35.86
CA ILE A 75 -1.30 1.05 34.59
C ILE A 75 -0.29 1.45 33.52
N ILE A 76 0.19 0.49 32.75
CA ILE A 76 1.14 0.70 31.67
C ILE A 76 0.38 0.92 30.37
N VAL A 77 0.72 1.96 29.61
CA VAL A 77 0.17 2.21 28.27
C VAL A 77 1.29 2.05 27.26
N SER A 78 1.33 0.90 26.60
CA SER A 78 2.40 0.57 25.66
C SER A 78 2.23 1.31 24.34
N GLN A 79 3.34 1.84 23.82
CA GLN A 79 3.39 2.46 22.49
C GLN A 79 3.75 1.47 21.37
N TYR A 80 3.99 0.19 21.69
CA TYR A 80 4.58 -0.78 20.75
C TYR A 80 3.79 -0.89 19.44
N GLU A 81 2.50 -1.22 19.51
CA GLU A 81 1.70 -1.42 18.30
C GLU A 81 1.49 -0.12 17.51
N VAL A 82 1.42 1.04 18.17
CA VAL A 82 1.27 2.32 17.47
C VAL A 82 2.57 2.81 16.83
N ALA A 83 3.73 2.43 17.38
CA ALA A 83 5.04 2.85 16.88
C ALA A 83 5.48 2.12 15.60
N ILE A 84 5.06 0.86 15.41
CA ILE A 84 5.40 0.06 14.22
C ILE A 84 4.63 0.46 12.95
N ASN A 85 3.70 1.43 13.05
CA ASN A 85 2.92 2.06 11.98
C ASN A 85 2.28 1.11 10.94
N THR A 86 2.12 -0.16 11.31
CA THR A 86 1.52 -1.25 10.53
C THR A 86 0.69 -2.14 11.47
N PRO A 87 -0.34 -2.86 10.99
CA PRO A 87 -1.13 -3.75 11.85
C PRO A 87 -0.25 -4.83 12.50
N SER A 88 -0.27 -4.92 13.84
CA SER A 88 0.33 -6.05 14.57
C SER A 88 -0.67 -7.18 14.72
N THR A 89 -0.20 -8.42 14.56
CA THR A 89 -0.96 -9.60 14.98
C THR A 89 -0.80 -9.79 16.49
N THR A 90 -1.86 -10.13 17.21
CA THR A 90 -1.82 -10.24 18.69
C THR A 90 -0.72 -11.17 19.20
N ILE A 91 -0.41 -12.27 18.50
CA ILE A 91 0.68 -13.17 18.89
C ILE A 91 2.06 -12.49 18.87
N LYS A 92 2.33 -11.58 17.92
CA LYS A 92 3.58 -10.80 17.87
C LYS A 92 3.68 -9.87 19.06
N THR A 93 2.59 -9.21 19.42
CA THR A 93 2.49 -8.34 20.59
C THR A 93 2.74 -9.11 21.89
N ILE A 94 2.18 -10.33 22.01
CA ILE A 94 2.42 -11.20 23.17
C ILE A 94 3.90 -11.61 23.22
N LYS A 95 4.48 -12.06 22.10
CA LYS A 95 5.90 -12.43 22.01
C LYS A 95 6.83 -11.26 22.38
N TYR A 96 6.50 -10.04 21.94
CA TYR A 96 7.21 -8.81 22.33
C TYR A 96 7.18 -8.62 23.86
N LEU A 97 6.01 -8.74 24.48
CA LEU A 97 5.90 -8.58 25.93
C LEU A 97 6.67 -9.66 26.69
N ILE A 98 6.65 -10.92 26.24
CA ILE A 98 7.44 -12.00 26.86
C ILE A 98 8.94 -11.65 26.85
N GLN A 99 9.42 -11.07 25.76
CA GLN A 99 10.82 -10.69 25.58
C GLN A 99 11.21 -9.38 26.29
N THR A 100 10.22 -8.61 26.79
CA THR A 100 10.47 -7.33 27.46
C THR A 100 11.04 -7.58 28.87
N PRO A 101 12.16 -6.95 29.26
CA PRO A 101 12.71 -7.07 30.61
C PRO A 101 11.71 -6.64 31.69
N ILE A 102 11.56 -7.45 32.74
CA ILE A 102 10.63 -7.16 33.85
C ILE A 102 10.98 -5.86 34.58
N GLU A 103 12.26 -5.49 34.60
CA GLU A 103 12.77 -4.25 35.18
C GLU A 103 12.22 -3.03 34.45
N GLU A 104 12.07 -3.10 33.13
CA GLU A 104 11.49 -2.03 32.31
C GLU A 104 10.01 -1.81 32.68
N ILE A 105 9.26 -2.89 32.84
CA ILE A 105 7.85 -2.86 33.27
C ILE A 105 7.71 -2.36 34.71
N LYS A 106 8.63 -2.73 35.60
CA LYS A 106 8.66 -2.22 36.99
C LYS A 106 9.01 -0.74 37.06
N ALA A 107 9.97 -0.28 36.24
CA ALA A 107 10.34 1.13 36.13
C ALA A 107 9.15 1.98 35.68
N GLN A 108 8.39 1.50 34.69
CA GLN A 108 7.18 2.16 34.21
C GLN A 108 6.05 2.22 35.26
N ARG A 109 6.12 1.41 36.33
CA ARG A 109 5.20 1.48 37.48
C ARG A 109 5.75 2.31 38.65
N GLY A 110 6.93 2.90 38.52
CA GLY A 110 7.55 3.73 39.56
C GLY A 110 8.24 2.94 40.69
N TYR A 111 8.54 1.64 40.48
CA TYR A 111 9.34 0.88 41.45
C TYR A 111 10.83 1.20 41.30
N GLN A 112 11.55 1.33 42.42
CA GLN A 112 13.01 1.44 42.42
C GLN A 112 13.64 0.13 41.92
N ILE A 113 14.56 0.24 40.95
CA ILE A 113 15.29 -0.89 40.39
C ILE A 113 16.52 -1.12 41.26
N ASN A 114 16.53 -2.23 42.01
CA ASN A 114 17.75 -2.69 42.68
C ASN A 114 18.52 -3.55 41.69
N ASN A 115 19.75 -3.16 41.35
CA ASN A 115 20.62 -3.74 40.31
C ASN A 115 21.13 -5.16 40.58
N THR A 116 20.41 -5.97 41.35
CA THR A 116 20.87 -7.29 41.81
C THR A 116 19.82 -8.36 41.53
N SER A 117 19.77 -8.85 40.28
CA SER A 117 19.42 -10.24 39.89
C SER A 117 19.26 -10.36 38.37
N GLN A 118 19.63 -11.52 37.80
CA GLN A 118 19.35 -11.94 36.42
C GLN A 118 17.94 -11.51 35.96
N SER A 119 17.85 -10.97 34.74
CA SER A 119 16.59 -10.54 34.11
C SER A 119 15.57 -11.67 34.17
N LYS A 120 14.56 -11.51 35.02
CA LYS A 120 13.45 -12.46 35.08
C LYS A 120 12.57 -12.20 33.87
N ILE A 121 12.51 -13.17 32.96
CA ILE A 121 11.58 -13.18 31.83
C ILE A 121 10.14 -13.21 32.37
N ILE A 122 9.20 -12.61 31.63
CA ILE A 122 7.78 -12.69 31.95
C ILE A 122 7.29 -14.09 31.60
N ASN A 123 6.89 -14.83 32.62
CA ASN A 123 6.51 -16.23 32.45
C ASN A 123 5.00 -16.42 32.23
N ASN A 124 4.17 -15.45 32.62
CA ASN A 124 2.70 -15.54 32.58
C ASN A 124 2.10 -14.26 31.99
N ILE A 125 1.49 -14.38 30.81
CA ILE A 125 0.66 -13.33 30.20
C ILE A 125 -0.80 -13.81 30.19
N THR A 126 -1.70 -12.90 30.53
CA THR A 126 -3.14 -13.12 30.48
C THR A 126 -3.76 -12.09 29.54
N LEU A 127 -4.37 -12.53 28.44
CA LEU A 127 -5.03 -11.69 27.45
C LEU A 127 -6.49 -11.44 27.84
N ALA A 128 -6.87 -10.19 28.07
CA ALA A 128 -8.25 -9.81 28.35
C ALA A 128 -9.03 -9.50 27.06
N LEU A 129 -10.13 -10.23 26.80
CA LEU A 129 -10.95 -10.15 25.59
C LEU A 129 -12.43 -10.02 25.91
N GLY A 130 -13.16 -9.22 25.12
CA GLY A 130 -14.63 -9.25 25.11
C GLY A 130 -15.18 -10.52 24.43
N ASN A 131 -16.43 -10.88 24.73
CA ASN A 131 -17.14 -11.99 24.09
C ASN A 131 -17.08 -11.93 22.56
N GLU A 132 -17.25 -10.74 21.97
CA GLU A 132 -17.22 -10.56 20.52
C GLU A 132 -15.86 -10.96 19.91
N LEU A 133 -14.75 -10.52 20.51
CA LEU A 133 -13.40 -10.80 20.01
C LEU A 133 -13.02 -12.26 20.24
N PHE A 134 -13.49 -12.86 21.33
CA PHE A 134 -13.25 -14.28 21.60
C PHE A 134 -13.95 -15.19 20.58
N ASN A 135 -15.17 -14.84 20.15
CA ASN A 135 -15.87 -15.58 19.11
C ASN A 135 -15.12 -15.52 17.75
N GLU A 136 -14.38 -14.43 17.51
CA GLU A 136 -13.56 -14.23 16.31
C GLU A 136 -12.14 -14.78 16.42
N LEU A 137 -11.72 -15.28 17.59
CA LEU A 137 -10.35 -15.75 17.84
C LEU A 137 -9.82 -16.73 16.77
N PRO A 138 -10.59 -17.70 16.24
CA PRO A 138 -10.10 -18.59 15.18
C PRO A 138 -9.78 -17.92 13.85
N LEU A 139 -10.22 -16.67 13.65
CA LEU A 139 -9.88 -15.85 12.48
C LEU A 139 -8.55 -15.12 12.65
N TRP A 140 -7.98 -15.13 13.86
CA TRP A 140 -6.74 -14.42 14.16
C TRP A 140 -5.54 -15.22 13.67
N HIS A 141 -4.50 -14.50 13.22
CA HIS A 141 -3.25 -15.10 12.79
C HIS A 141 -2.60 -15.87 13.95
N ASP A 142 -2.28 -17.13 13.72
CA ASP A 142 -1.69 -18.08 14.67
C ASP A 142 -2.40 -18.09 16.03
N TRP A 143 -3.74 -18.14 16.03
CA TRP A 143 -4.53 -18.09 17.26
C TRP A 143 -4.27 -19.28 18.21
N GLN A 144 -3.82 -20.41 17.71
CA GLN A 144 -3.44 -21.57 18.52
C GLN A 144 -2.22 -21.24 19.38
N ASP A 145 -1.20 -20.56 18.81
CA ASP A 145 -0.01 -20.12 19.55
C ASP A 145 -0.41 -19.25 20.76
N ILE A 146 -1.42 -18.38 20.58
CA ILE A 146 -1.94 -17.50 21.65
C ILE A 146 -2.35 -18.35 22.86
N LEU A 147 -3.06 -19.46 22.65
CA LEU A 147 -3.51 -20.35 23.72
C LEU A 147 -2.38 -21.13 24.40
N GLU A 148 -1.24 -21.31 23.72
CA GLU A 148 -0.07 -21.98 24.30
C GLU A 148 0.73 -21.05 25.22
N VAL A 149 0.79 -19.75 24.86
CA VAL A 149 1.66 -18.78 25.55
C VAL A 149 0.92 -17.83 26.49
N CYS A 150 -0.42 -17.83 26.52
CA CYS A 150 -1.19 -16.97 27.42
C CYS A 150 -2.41 -17.64 28.05
N ASN A 151 -2.84 -17.10 29.18
CA ASN A 151 -4.18 -17.30 29.72
C ASN A 151 -5.15 -16.29 29.06
N ILE A 152 -6.46 -16.54 29.11
CA ILE A 152 -7.49 -15.61 28.60
C ILE A 152 -8.41 -15.19 29.74
N ILE A 153 -8.62 -13.89 29.92
CA ILE A 153 -9.75 -13.35 30.67
C ILE A 153 -10.86 -13.00 29.68
N LEU A 154 -11.99 -13.69 29.79
CA LEU A 154 -13.18 -13.43 28.99
C LEU A 154 -14.13 -12.47 29.71
N ILE A 155 -14.26 -11.29 29.14
CA ILE A 155 -15.08 -10.18 29.62
C ILE A 155 -16.50 -10.33 29.04
N LYS A 156 -17.46 -10.69 29.90
CA LYS A 156 -18.85 -10.88 29.50
C LYS A 156 -19.57 -9.55 29.26
N ARG A 157 -20.27 -9.44 28.13
CA ARG A 157 -21.17 -8.34 27.78
C ARG A 157 -22.57 -8.91 27.49
N ALA A 158 -23.63 -8.35 28.07
CA ALA A 158 -24.99 -8.88 27.91
C ALA A 158 -25.44 -9.00 26.45
N SER A 159 -25.00 -8.08 25.59
CA SER A 159 -25.45 -7.99 24.21
C SER A 159 -24.83 -9.03 23.26
N TYR A 160 -23.89 -9.86 23.74
CA TYR A 160 -23.18 -10.83 22.90
C TYR A 160 -23.20 -12.22 23.53
N PRO A 161 -23.98 -13.18 22.99
CA PRO A 161 -23.93 -14.54 23.48
C PRO A 161 -22.53 -15.11 23.26
N GLN A 162 -22.03 -15.83 24.27
CA GLN A 162 -20.80 -16.59 24.13
C GLN A 162 -21.09 -17.75 23.18
N ILE A 163 -20.53 -17.70 21.97
CA ILE A 163 -20.61 -18.79 21.00
C ILE A 163 -19.23 -19.39 20.96
N ILE A 164 -19.08 -20.59 21.50
CA ILE A 164 -17.83 -21.33 21.33
C ILE A 164 -17.68 -21.61 19.83
N PRO A 165 -16.63 -21.08 19.17
CA PRO A 165 -16.50 -21.26 17.73
C PRO A 165 -16.35 -22.74 17.39
N SER A 166 -17.05 -23.20 16.34
CA SER A 166 -17.06 -24.61 15.89
C SER A 166 -15.67 -25.19 15.60
N ASN A 167 -14.71 -24.31 15.33
CA ASN A 167 -13.36 -24.65 14.90
C ASN A 167 -12.40 -24.87 16.09
N ILE A 168 -12.82 -24.52 17.31
CA ILE A 168 -12.09 -24.87 18.54
C ILE A 168 -12.63 -26.24 18.97
N ASN A 169 -11.82 -27.28 18.83
CA ASN A 169 -12.32 -28.63 19.12
C ASN A 169 -12.54 -28.81 20.64
N ASN A 170 -13.38 -29.79 21.03
CA ASN A 170 -13.68 -30.09 22.44
C ASN A 170 -12.44 -30.40 23.30
N LYS A 171 -11.30 -30.78 22.69
CA LYS A 171 -10.04 -31.08 23.39
C LYS A 171 -9.26 -29.80 23.72
N GLU A 172 -9.24 -28.82 22.82
CA GLU A 172 -8.72 -27.46 23.04
C GLU A 172 -9.59 -26.70 24.04
N LEU A 173 -10.91 -26.80 23.93
CA LEU A 173 -11.82 -26.25 24.93
C LEU A 173 -11.59 -26.90 26.31
N LYS A 174 -11.44 -28.21 26.40
CA LYS A 174 -11.11 -28.86 27.69
C LYS A 174 -9.77 -28.40 28.26
N LYS A 175 -8.74 -28.14 27.44
CA LYS A 175 -7.49 -27.51 27.90
C LYS A 175 -7.76 -26.10 28.46
N ILE A 176 -8.55 -25.30 27.74
CA ILE A 176 -8.92 -23.93 28.09
C ILE A 176 -9.74 -23.85 29.40
N PHE A 177 -10.66 -24.80 29.61
CA PHE A 177 -11.62 -24.80 30.72
C PHE A 177 -11.19 -25.63 31.94
N MET A 178 -10.24 -26.58 31.82
CA MET A 178 -9.94 -27.54 32.90
C MET A 178 -8.48 -27.61 33.38
N ASN A 179 -7.49 -27.03 32.69
CA ASN A 179 -6.10 -27.16 33.11
C ASN A 179 -5.66 -26.07 34.09
N LYS A 180 -5.16 -26.48 35.27
CA LYS A 180 -4.36 -25.65 36.19
C LYS A 180 -2.90 -25.52 35.73
N SER A 181 -2.64 -25.46 34.41
CA SER A 181 -1.30 -25.17 33.88
C SER A 181 -0.99 -23.68 33.99
N GLN A 182 0.30 -23.34 33.95
CA GLN A 182 0.78 -21.96 34.06
C GLN A 182 0.22 -21.02 32.96
N ASN A 183 -0.07 -21.56 31.77
CA ASN A 183 -0.75 -20.89 30.65
C ASN A 183 -1.93 -21.73 30.11
N GLY A 184 -2.78 -21.12 29.27
CA GLY A 184 -3.90 -21.78 28.60
C GLY A 184 -5.20 -21.85 29.42
N SER A 185 -5.32 -21.12 30.53
CA SER A 185 -6.56 -21.06 31.34
C SER A 185 -7.53 -19.99 30.83
N LEU A 186 -8.85 -20.21 30.95
CA LEU A 186 -9.89 -19.21 30.70
C LEU A 186 -10.58 -18.77 32.00
N ILE A 187 -10.50 -17.47 32.30
CA ILE A 187 -11.15 -16.85 33.45
C ILE A 187 -12.32 -16.01 32.94
N GLN A 188 -13.54 -16.31 33.38
CA GLN A 188 -14.70 -15.50 33.03
C GLN A 188 -14.88 -14.37 34.04
N MET A 189 -15.03 -13.15 33.54
CA MET A 189 -15.26 -11.96 34.36
C MET A 189 -16.58 -11.29 33.96
N ASN A 190 -17.39 -11.00 34.97
CA ASN A 190 -18.55 -10.13 34.85
C ASN A 190 -18.14 -8.70 35.20
N GLY A 191 -18.79 -7.71 34.60
CA GLY A 191 -18.54 -6.32 34.94
C GLY A 191 -19.65 -5.39 34.48
N PRO A 192 -19.47 -4.08 34.73
CA PRO A 192 -20.50 -3.08 34.57
C PRO A 192 -20.90 -2.98 33.10
N GLN A 193 -22.20 -3.08 32.87
CA GLN A 193 -22.78 -2.99 31.54
C GLN A 193 -22.98 -1.52 31.18
N ILE A 194 -21.91 -0.92 30.69
CA ILE A 194 -21.98 0.44 30.15
C ILE A 194 -22.27 0.30 28.67
N ASN A 195 -23.52 0.62 28.29
CA ASN A 195 -23.96 0.59 26.91
C ASN A 195 -23.51 1.87 26.19
N ILE A 196 -22.20 1.99 25.97
CA ILE A 196 -21.62 3.07 25.18
C ILE A 196 -20.47 2.52 24.32
N SER A 197 -20.43 2.98 23.08
CA SER A 197 -19.37 2.68 22.12
C SER A 197 -18.68 3.97 21.66
N SER A 198 -17.42 3.84 21.24
CA SER A 198 -16.69 4.89 20.52
C SER A 198 -17.49 5.45 19.32
N ARG A 199 -18.25 4.59 18.60
CA ARG A 199 -19.07 4.99 17.46
C ARG A 199 -20.20 5.93 17.87
N GLU A 200 -20.92 5.61 18.94
CA GLU A 200 -21.98 6.47 19.47
C GLU A 200 -21.43 7.79 19.98
N LEU A 201 -20.29 7.77 20.69
CA LEU A 201 -19.67 9.00 21.18
C LEU A 201 -19.23 9.91 20.03
N LYS A 202 -18.76 9.36 18.91
CA LYS A 202 -18.39 10.18 17.74
C LYS A 202 -19.60 10.84 17.14
N LYS A 203 -20.75 10.13 17.07
CA LYS A 203 -22.03 10.70 16.65
C LYS A 203 -22.44 11.86 17.58
N LEU A 204 -22.33 11.67 18.90
CA LEU A 204 -22.65 12.71 19.88
C LEU A 204 -21.76 13.96 19.72
N LEU A 205 -20.44 13.77 19.63
CA LEU A 205 -19.48 14.86 19.47
C LEU A 205 -19.75 15.69 18.19
N ARG A 206 -20.11 15.02 17.10
CA ARG A 206 -20.45 15.65 15.80
C ARG A 206 -21.73 16.46 15.82
N ASN A 207 -22.74 15.96 16.53
CA ASN A 207 -24.03 16.63 16.65
C ASN A 207 -23.97 17.85 17.58
N GLY A 208 -22.76 18.30 17.97
CA GLY A 208 -22.57 19.43 18.86
C GLY A 208 -23.08 19.15 20.27
N THR A 209 -23.11 17.90 20.71
CA THR A 209 -23.51 17.55 22.08
C THR A 209 -22.63 18.31 23.07
N ASP A 210 -23.28 18.91 24.07
CA ASP A 210 -22.62 19.66 25.14
C ASP A 210 -21.60 18.78 25.89
N ASP A 211 -20.46 19.38 26.23
CA ASP A 211 -19.39 18.76 27.01
C ASP A 211 -19.88 18.25 28.37
N ILE A 212 -20.91 18.84 28.96
CA ILE A 212 -21.53 18.36 30.21
C ILE A 212 -22.09 16.94 30.02
N LYS A 213 -22.80 16.69 28.91
CA LYS A 213 -23.37 15.36 28.62
C LYS A 213 -22.29 14.38 28.18
N LEU A 214 -21.27 14.84 27.43
CA LEU A 214 -20.15 13.97 27.04
C LEU A 214 -19.31 13.53 28.24
N GLN A 215 -19.24 14.34 29.29
CA GLN A 215 -18.52 14.00 30.53
C GLN A 215 -19.12 12.80 31.31
N GLU A 216 -20.39 12.45 31.07
CA GLU A 216 -20.99 11.22 31.61
C GLU A 216 -20.32 9.96 31.04
N PHE A 217 -19.75 10.07 29.84
CA PHE A 217 -19.19 8.94 29.10
C PHE A 217 -17.68 9.03 28.86
N ILE A 218 -17.10 10.23 28.93
CA ILE A 218 -15.68 10.48 28.65
C ILE A 218 -15.10 11.31 29.80
N PRO A 219 -14.01 10.89 30.46
CA PRO A 219 -13.38 11.71 31.48
C PRO A 219 -12.96 13.07 30.94
N LEU A 220 -13.07 14.10 31.77
CA LEU A 220 -12.78 15.49 31.40
C LEU A 220 -11.37 15.68 30.80
N SER A 221 -10.35 14.97 31.29
CA SER A 221 -8.99 15.06 30.74
C SER A 221 -8.89 14.54 29.30
N ILE A 222 -9.61 13.45 28.98
CA ILE A 222 -9.69 12.91 27.62
C ILE A 222 -10.54 13.83 26.74
N LEU A 223 -11.66 14.33 27.24
CA LEU A 223 -12.52 15.24 26.49
C LEU A 223 -11.79 16.55 26.12
N LYS A 224 -11.06 17.15 27.07
CA LYS A 224 -10.21 18.32 26.81
C LYS A 224 -9.18 18.03 25.73
N TYR A 225 -8.53 16.86 25.80
CA TYR A 225 -7.57 16.46 24.77
C TYR A 225 -8.23 16.31 23.39
N ILE A 226 -9.42 15.70 23.30
CA ILE A 226 -10.19 15.57 22.06
C ILE A 226 -10.54 16.95 21.48
N ARG A 227 -10.98 17.89 22.32
CA ARG A 227 -11.33 19.26 21.90
C ARG A 227 -10.11 20.03 21.40
N ASN A 228 -8.98 19.93 22.09
CA ASN A 228 -7.73 20.58 21.67
C ASN A 228 -7.19 20.04 20.34
N ASN A 229 -7.55 18.80 19.99
CA ASN A 229 -7.13 18.13 18.76
C ASN A 229 -8.29 17.91 17.76
N GLN A 230 -9.37 18.70 17.87
CA GLN A 230 -10.62 18.47 17.13
C GLN A 230 -10.44 18.47 15.60
N ALA A 231 -9.48 19.23 15.07
CA ALA A 231 -9.12 19.22 13.64
C ALA A 231 -8.57 17.87 13.15
N GLU A 232 -7.97 17.07 14.02
CA GLU A 232 -7.45 15.74 13.68
C GLU A 232 -8.51 14.65 13.89
N PHE A 233 -9.35 14.80 14.92
CA PHE A 233 -10.48 13.87 15.15
C PHE A 233 -11.59 14.02 14.11
N SER A 234 -11.84 15.22 13.59
CA SER A 234 -12.83 15.47 12.53
C SER A 234 -12.44 14.84 11.18
N LYS A 235 -11.14 14.73 10.87
CA LYS A 235 -10.63 14.01 9.69
C LYS A 235 -10.90 12.50 9.74
N SER A 236 -11.00 11.93 10.95
CA SER A 236 -11.06 10.47 11.16
C SER A 236 -12.40 9.79 10.85
N TYR A 237 -13.41 10.52 10.35
CA TYR A 237 -14.76 9.94 10.27
C TYR A 237 -15.61 10.43 9.07
N TYR A 238 -15.05 11.28 8.21
CA TYR A 238 -15.53 11.54 6.85
C TYR A 238 -14.33 11.99 5.99
N GLN A 239 -13.69 11.05 5.29
CA GLN A 239 -13.63 11.28 3.86
C GLN A 239 -15.09 11.15 3.40
N LYS A 240 -15.80 12.27 3.25
CA LYS A 240 -17.05 12.28 2.47
C LYS A 240 -16.60 11.94 1.06
N PRO A 241 -16.99 10.80 0.46
CA PRO A 241 -16.85 10.67 -0.96
C PRO A 241 -18.05 11.46 -1.50
N LEU A 242 -17.81 12.70 -1.92
CA LEU A 242 -18.64 13.33 -2.97
C LEU A 242 -18.75 12.36 -4.16
N ALA A 243 -17.72 11.52 -4.34
CA ALA A 243 -17.70 10.34 -5.20
C ALA A 243 -18.81 9.31 -4.94
N ARG A 244 -19.40 9.19 -3.74
CA ARG A 244 -20.41 8.17 -3.42
C ARG A 244 -21.85 8.67 -3.56
N GLU A 245 -22.10 9.95 -3.34
CA GLU A 245 -23.37 10.59 -3.72
C GLU A 245 -23.49 10.64 -5.26
N ILE A 246 -22.37 10.86 -5.95
CA ILE A 246 -22.23 10.67 -7.40
C ILE A 246 -22.33 9.18 -7.79
N PHE A 247 -21.74 8.25 -7.01
CA PHE A 247 -21.85 6.80 -7.23
C PHE A 247 -23.28 6.29 -7.04
N ASP A 248 -24.06 6.76 -6.08
CA ASP A 248 -25.42 6.28 -5.80
C ASP A 248 -26.44 6.85 -6.79
N ILE A 249 -26.23 8.08 -7.27
CA ILE A 249 -26.95 8.66 -8.42
C ILE A 249 -26.57 7.88 -9.70
N ALA A 250 -25.29 7.59 -9.92
CA ALA A 250 -24.81 6.79 -11.04
C ALA A 250 -25.27 5.33 -10.96
N MET A 251 -25.40 4.75 -9.76
CA MET A 251 -25.82 3.37 -9.52
C MET A 251 -27.34 3.20 -9.61
N ARG A 252 -28.15 4.23 -9.30
CA ARG A 252 -29.60 4.22 -9.63
C ARG A 252 -29.84 4.21 -11.14
N ASP A 253 -29.06 4.98 -11.90
CA ASP A 253 -29.07 4.95 -13.36
C ASP A 253 -28.50 3.64 -13.92
N TYR A 254 -27.48 3.06 -13.26
CA TYR A 254 -26.90 1.76 -13.60
C TYR A 254 -27.85 0.60 -13.30
N HIS A 255 -28.65 0.68 -12.21
CA HIS A 255 -29.56 -0.39 -11.83
C HIS A 255 -30.79 -0.45 -12.75
N LEU A 256 -31.29 0.68 -13.25
CA LEU A 256 -32.33 0.74 -14.30
C LEU A 256 -31.84 0.17 -15.64
N LYS A 257 -30.54 0.29 -15.94
CA LYS A 257 -29.90 -0.32 -17.12
C LYS A 257 -29.63 -1.82 -16.95
N LEU A 258 -29.31 -2.29 -15.73
CA LEU A 258 -29.07 -3.71 -15.44
C LEU A 258 -30.33 -4.59 -15.53
N THR A 259 -31.52 -4.03 -15.26
CA THR A 259 -32.78 -4.78 -15.38
C THR A 259 -33.13 -5.09 -16.84
N GLN A 260 -32.64 -4.28 -17.80
CA GLN A 260 -32.73 -4.59 -19.23
C GLN A 260 -31.73 -5.66 -19.69
N PHE A 261 -30.64 -5.89 -18.93
CA PHE A 261 -29.59 -6.87 -19.26
C PHE A 261 -29.92 -8.31 -18.83
N SER A 262 -30.74 -8.52 -17.80
CA SER A 262 -31.05 -9.87 -17.30
C SER A 262 -31.95 -10.69 -18.24
N ASN A 263 -32.80 -10.03 -19.03
CA ASN A 263 -33.71 -10.68 -19.98
C ASN A 263 -32.99 -11.24 -21.23
N ASN A 264 -31.84 -10.67 -21.59
CA ASN A 264 -31.08 -11.13 -22.76
C ASN A 264 -30.20 -12.36 -22.47
N ARG A 265 -29.77 -12.58 -21.22
CA ARG A 265 -28.94 -13.75 -20.84
C ARG A 265 -29.63 -15.09 -21.10
N LYS A 266 -30.92 -15.21 -20.78
CA LYS A 266 -31.68 -16.46 -21.02
C LYS A 266 -31.84 -16.76 -22.51
N LYS A 267 -32.02 -15.72 -23.33
CA LYS A 267 -32.17 -15.87 -24.79
C LYS A 267 -30.88 -16.36 -25.44
N TYR A 268 -29.74 -15.75 -25.11
CA TYR A 268 -28.44 -16.15 -25.66
C TYR A 268 -27.95 -17.49 -25.13
N PHE A 269 -28.17 -17.80 -23.84
CA PHE A 269 -27.83 -19.12 -23.30
C PHE A 269 -28.68 -20.24 -23.91
N SER A 270 -29.97 -19.98 -24.18
CA SER A 270 -30.85 -20.97 -24.83
C SER A 270 -30.46 -21.20 -26.29
N ALA A 271 -30.04 -20.16 -27.02
CA ALA A 271 -29.51 -20.30 -28.39
C ALA A 271 -28.21 -21.10 -28.41
N PHE A 272 -27.26 -20.78 -27.53
CA PHE A 272 -26.01 -21.53 -27.38
C PHE A 272 -26.22 -23.02 -27.03
N VAL A 273 -27.17 -23.33 -26.14
CA VAL A 273 -27.52 -24.73 -25.81
C VAL A 273 -28.22 -25.42 -26.98
N ALA A 274 -28.99 -24.70 -27.80
CA ALA A 274 -29.61 -25.25 -29.01
C ALA A 274 -28.56 -25.56 -30.09
N ASP A 275 -27.57 -24.68 -30.26
CA ASP A 275 -26.47 -24.88 -31.20
C ASP A 275 -25.58 -26.05 -30.76
N LEU A 276 -25.27 -26.16 -29.46
CA LEU A 276 -24.56 -27.32 -28.90
C LEU A 276 -25.29 -28.65 -29.10
N ARG A 277 -26.63 -28.64 -29.06
CA ARG A 277 -27.46 -29.83 -29.30
C ARG A 277 -27.47 -30.28 -30.77
N ASN A 278 -27.10 -29.40 -31.70
CA ASN A 278 -27.05 -29.71 -33.13
C ASN A 278 -25.68 -30.25 -33.59
N ILE A 279 -24.65 -30.20 -32.75
CA ILE A 279 -23.26 -30.49 -33.15
C ILE A 279 -22.92 -31.99 -33.04
N GLU A 280 -23.60 -32.79 -32.21
CA GLU A 280 -23.47 -34.26 -32.17
C GLU A 280 -24.74 -34.95 -31.63
N ASP A 281 -24.94 -36.22 -31.98
CA ASP A 281 -26.06 -37.06 -31.54
C ASP A 281 -26.17 -37.10 -30.00
N ILE A 282 -27.21 -36.42 -29.49
CA ILE A 282 -27.49 -36.16 -28.07
C ILE A 282 -27.48 -37.43 -27.22
N SER A 283 -27.77 -38.58 -27.83
CA SER A 283 -27.83 -39.88 -27.15
C SER A 283 -26.52 -40.31 -26.46
N ASN A 284 -25.37 -39.70 -26.80
CA ASN A 284 -24.08 -40.05 -26.20
C ASN A 284 -23.61 -39.13 -25.06
N TRP A 285 -24.29 -38.02 -24.77
CA TRP A 285 -23.77 -37.01 -23.84
C TRP A 285 -23.84 -37.44 -22.37
N ASP A 286 -24.93 -38.10 -21.95
CA ASP A 286 -25.04 -38.66 -20.59
C ASP A 286 -24.00 -39.78 -20.38
N ARG A 287 -23.69 -40.57 -21.42
CA ARG A 287 -22.65 -41.61 -21.39
C ARG A 287 -21.24 -41.04 -21.25
N LEU A 288 -21.01 -39.83 -21.77
CA LEU A 288 -19.74 -39.11 -21.65
C LEU A 288 -19.64 -38.27 -20.36
N GLY A 289 -20.64 -38.34 -19.47
CA GLY A 289 -20.63 -37.70 -18.16
C GLY A 289 -21.06 -36.23 -18.17
N TYR A 290 -21.78 -35.78 -19.20
CA TYR A 290 -22.27 -34.41 -19.32
C TYR A 290 -23.72 -34.31 -18.89
N LYS A 291 -24.03 -33.37 -17.99
CA LYS A 291 -25.42 -33.03 -17.61
C LYS A 291 -25.71 -31.58 -17.96
N ILE A 292 -26.57 -31.37 -18.95
CA ILE A 292 -27.00 -30.04 -19.40
C ILE A 292 -28.37 -29.71 -18.78
N THR A 293 -28.45 -28.52 -18.19
CA THR A 293 -29.71 -27.88 -17.78
C THR A 293 -29.88 -26.56 -18.51
N ASN A 294 -31.08 -25.98 -18.46
CA ASN A 294 -31.39 -24.68 -19.09
C ASN A 294 -30.59 -23.49 -18.54
N SER A 295 -29.73 -23.68 -17.53
CA SER A 295 -28.91 -22.62 -16.94
C SER A 295 -27.46 -23.00 -16.64
N ARG A 296 -27.08 -24.28 -16.80
CA ARG A 296 -25.73 -24.80 -16.49
C ARG A 296 -25.41 -26.07 -17.28
N ILE A 297 -24.14 -26.20 -17.67
CA ILE A 297 -23.54 -27.45 -18.16
C ILE A 297 -22.61 -27.97 -17.07
N THR A 298 -22.77 -29.22 -16.66
CA THR A 298 -21.92 -29.90 -15.67
C THR A 298 -21.17 -31.03 -16.36
N VAL A 299 -19.85 -31.11 -16.19
CA VAL A 299 -19.00 -32.13 -16.82
C VAL A 299 -18.31 -32.95 -15.74
N ASN A 300 -18.49 -34.27 -15.77
CA ASN A 300 -17.77 -35.19 -14.89
C ASN A 300 -16.46 -35.61 -15.59
N LEU A 301 -15.34 -34.99 -15.20
CA LEU A 301 -14.07 -35.15 -15.92
C LEU A 301 -13.41 -36.49 -15.59
N ASN A 302 -13.42 -37.42 -16.56
CA ASN A 302 -12.43 -38.48 -16.64
C ASN A 302 -11.33 -38.07 -17.64
N LEU A 303 -10.06 -38.28 -17.27
CA LEU A 303 -8.87 -37.66 -17.89
C LEU A 303 -8.68 -37.93 -19.39
N ALA A 304 -9.33 -38.96 -19.96
CA ALA A 304 -9.10 -39.39 -21.34
C ALA A 304 -9.67 -38.46 -22.43
N ASN A 305 -10.65 -37.60 -22.14
CA ASN A 305 -11.33 -36.78 -23.16
C ASN A 305 -10.90 -35.31 -23.19
N HIS A 306 -9.97 -34.90 -22.32
CA HIS A 306 -9.61 -33.49 -22.11
C HIS A 306 -9.12 -32.78 -23.38
N ASN A 307 -8.26 -33.43 -24.16
CA ASN A 307 -7.69 -32.84 -25.38
C ASN A 307 -8.73 -32.65 -26.49
N LYS A 308 -9.69 -33.58 -26.62
CA LYS A 308 -10.74 -33.50 -27.64
C LYS A 308 -11.74 -32.38 -27.33
N ILE A 309 -12.07 -32.19 -26.06
CA ILE A 309 -12.92 -31.10 -25.56
C ILE A 309 -12.23 -29.75 -25.77
N HIS A 310 -10.94 -29.65 -25.43
CA HIS A 310 -10.17 -28.43 -25.62
C HIS A 310 -10.11 -28.04 -27.10
N GLN A 311 -9.99 -29.02 -28.00
CA GLN A 311 -9.96 -28.81 -29.44
C GLN A 311 -11.33 -28.35 -29.98
N ILE A 312 -12.44 -28.92 -29.51
CA ILE A 312 -13.80 -28.50 -29.90
C ILE A 312 -14.10 -27.07 -29.41
N ILE A 313 -13.79 -26.77 -28.14
CA ILE A 313 -13.98 -25.44 -27.56
C ILE A 313 -13.08 -24.42 -28.27
N SER A 314 -11.84 -24.77 -28.57
CA SER A 314 -10.91 -23.90 -29.30
C SER A 314 -11.36 -23.65 -30.75
N ASN A 315 -11.94 -24.66 -31.41
CA ASN A 315 -12.46 -24.50 -32.78
C ASN A 315 -13.73 -23.63 -32.80
N TYR A 316 -14.58 -23.72 -31.76
CA TYR A 316 -15.77 -22.88 -31.62
C TYR A 316 -15.41 -21.42 -31.28
N LEU A 317 -14.41 -21.20 -30.41
CA LEU A 317 -13.91 -19.86 -30.07
C LEU A 317 -13.14 -19.19 -31.22
N LYS A 318 -12.71 -19.96 -32.23
CA LYS A 318 -12.02 -19.45 -33.43
C LYS A 318 -12.97 -18.98 -34.53
N ASN A 319 -14.22 -19.44 -34.51
CA ASN A 319 -15.22 -19.06 -35.51
C ASN A 319 -16.31 -18.21 -34.84
N ASP A 320 -16.32 -16.93 -35.20
CA ASP A 320 -17.23 -15.83 -34.85
C ASP A 320 -16.97 -14.94 -33.62
N ASN A 321 -17.16 -13.64 -33.88
CA ASN A 321 -17.04 -12.46 -33.02
C ASN A 321 -17.95 -12.51 -31.77
N ASN A 322 -17.69 -13.42 -30.82
CA ASN A 322 -18.34 -13.42 -29.51
C ASN A 322 -17.30 -13.33 -28.39
N PRO A 323 -17.22 -12.20 -27.67
CA PRO A 323 -16.38 -12.10 -26.51
C PRO A 323 -17.09 -12.75 -25.31
N TRP A 324 -16.29 -13.20 -24.34
CA TRP A 324 -16.66 -13.58 -22.97
C TRP A 324 -17.10 -15.04 -22.71
N PHE A 325 -16.11 -15.91 -22.49
CA PHE A 325 -16.24 -17.01 -21.53
C PHE A 325 -15.12 -16.93 -20.49
N TYR A 326 -15.47 -16.84 -19.20
CA TYR A 326 -14.55 -17.03 -18.08
C TYR A 326 -14.76 -18.43 -17.50
N VAL A 327 -13.70 -19.24 -17.45
CA VAL A 327 -13.69 -20.52 -16.73
C VAL A 327 -13.13 -20.28 -15.33
N LYS A 328 -13.94 -20.58 -14.30
CA LYS A 328 -13.49 -20.52 -12.90
C LYS A 328 -13.02 -21.91 -12.48
N SER A 329 -11.71 -22.11 -12.33
CA SER A 329 -11.15 -23.30 -11.67
C SER A 329 -10.77 -22.96 -10.22
N PRO A 330 -11.14 -23.78 -9.21
CA PRO A 330 -10.81 -23.52 -7.82
C PRO A 330 -9.47 -24.12 -7.34
N ILE A 331 -8.60 -24.60 -8.23
CA ILE A 331 -7.33 -25.22 -7.83
C ILE A 331 -6.20 -24.73 -8.75
N ILE A 332 -5.23 -24.05 -8.14
CA ILE A 332 -3.99 -23.58 -8.75
C ILE A 332 -3.11 -24.80 -9.11
N PRO A 333 -2.45 -24.77 -10.26
CA PRO A 333 -1.03 -25.04 -10.27
C PRO A 333 -0.27 -23.80 -10.73
N ILE A 334 0.86 -23.56 -10.05
CA ILE A 334 1.90 -22.65 -10.48
C ILE A 334 2.27 -23.06 -11.90
N ILE A 335 1.86 -22.25 -12.88
CA ILE A 335 2.41 -22.31 -14.23
C ILE A 335 3.63 -21.41 -14.21
N THR A 336 4.81 -22.02 -14.24
CA THR A 336 6.07 -21.34 -14.54
C THR A 336 5.97 -20.63 -15.90
N PRO A 337 6.66 -19.50 -16.08
CA PRO A 337 6.55 -18.70 -17.30
C PRO A 337 7.30 -19.41 -18.43
N TYR A 338 6.63 -20.32 -19.13
CA TYR A 338 7.01 -20.71 -20.48
C TYR A 338 6.11 -19.95 -21.45
N GLU A 339 6.71 -18.93 -22.07
CA GLU A 339 6.38 -18.40 -23.39
C GLU A 339 4.90 -18.07 -23.65
N PHE A 340 4.33 -17.16 -22.86
CA PHE A 340 3.26 -16.31 -23.37
C PHE A 340 3.89 -15.09 -24.05
N ASN A 341 4.08 -15.21 -25.37
CA ASN A 341 4.49 -14.13 -26.27
C ASN A 341 3.32 -13.16 -26.53
N ALA A 342 2.76 -12.59 -25.47
CA ALA A 342 1.79 -11.52 -25.55
C ALA A 342 2.20 -10.45 -24.53
N ASN A 343 2.40 -9.22 -25.00
CA ASN A 343 2.83 -8.03 -24.26
C ASN A 343 1.82 -7.57 -23.19
N PHE A 344 1.45 -8.44 -22.26
CA PHE A 344 0.64 -8.09 -21.09
C PHE A 344 1.56 -8.07 -19.87
N LYS A 345 1.99 -6.86 -19.45
CA LYS A 345 2.52 -6.66 -18.10
C LYS A 345 1.38 -6.98 -17.12
N LEU A 346 1.46 -8.15 -16.49
CA LEU A 346 0.58 -8.47 -15.37
C LEU A 346 0.94 -7.51 -14.23
N LEU A 347 -0.01 -6.70 -13.75
CA LEU A 347 0.17 -5.97 -12.50
C LEU A 347 0.54 -6.98 -11.40
N GLY A 348 1.57 -6.64 -10.61
CA GLY A 348 2.14 -7.55 -9.62
C GLY A 348 1.13 -7.89 -8.52
N SER A 349 0.47 -9.05 -8.64
CA SER A 349 -0.40 -9.65 -7.62
C SER A 349 -1.59 -8.78 -7.14
N PHE A 350 -2.50 -9.39 -6.36
CA PHE A 350 -3.60 -8.69 -5.69
C PHE A 350 -3.01 -7.63 -4.74
N GLY A 351 -3.27 -6.34 -4.96
CA GLY A 351 -2.81 -5.29 -4.04
C GLY A 351 -2.46 -3.95 -4.68
N GLU A 352 -1.75 -3.14 -3.90
CA GLU A 352 -1.34 -1.80 -4.27
C GLU A 352 -0.03 -1.84 -5.07
N ASN A 353 -0.02 -1.26 -6.27
CA ASN A 353 1.19 -1.02 -7.04
C ASN A 353 1.59 0.45 -6.88
N GLU A 354 2.81 0.69 -6.40
CA GLU A 354 3.32 2.04 -6.26
C GLU A 354 3.90 2.53 -7.57
N THR A 355 3.52 3.74 -7.97
CA THR A 355 4.16 4.48 -9.06
C THR A 355 4.75 5.76 -8.55
N VAL A 356 5.80 6.21 -9.23
CA VAL A 356 6.40 7.53 -8.99
C VAL A 356 6.25 8.36 -10.24
N ASP A 357 5.68 9.55 -10.09
CA ASP A 357 5.61 10.55 -11.14
C ASP A 357 6.58 11.68 -10.80
N ILE A 358 7.34 12.12 -11.80
CA ILE A 358 8.35 13.15 -11.61
C ILE A 358 7.87 14.43 -12.29
N ILE A 359 7.65 15.47 -11.50
CA ILE A 359 7.21 16.77 -11.97
C ILE A 359 8.28 17.81 -11.65
N LEU A 360 9.10 18.12 -12.65
CA LEU A 360 10.09 19.19 -12.56
C LEU A 360 9.49 20.46 -13.17
N PHE A 361 9.08 21.39 -12.31
CA PHE A 361 8.74 22.75 -12.71
C PHE A 361 10.04 23.54 -12.88
N ILE A 362 10.20 24.16 -14.04
CA ILE A 362 11.39 24.91 -14.39
C ILE A 362 10.96 26.35 -14.65
N LYS A 363 11.58 27.29 -13.93
CA LYS A 363 11.33 28.72 -14.03
C LYS A 363 12.36 29.34 -14.96
N ASP A 364 11.88 29.94 -16.04
CA ASP A 364 12.76 30.66 -16.97
C ASP A 364 13.13 32.06 -16.45
N SER A 365 13.94 32.79 -17.23
CA SER A 365 14.38 34.15 -16.89
C SER A 365 13.23 35.17 -16.80
N GLU A 366 12.09 34.89 -17.42
CA GLU A 366 10.89 35.74 -17.42
C GLU A 366 9.89 35.33 -16.32
N ASN A 367 10.25 34.35 -15.50
CA ASN A 367 9.40 33.74 -14.48
C ASN A 367 8.20 32.96 -15.03
N ASN A 368 8.24 32.52 -16.29
CA ASN A 368 7.27 31.58 -16.82
C ASN A 368 7.60 30.15 -16.34
N LEU A 369 6.56 29.35 -16.14
CA LEU A 369 6.73 27.95 -15.77
C LEU A 369 6.81 27.05 -17.00
N LYS A 370 7.77 26.15 -16.95
CA LYS A 370 7.95 25.05 -17.88
C LYS A 370 7.94 23.73 -17.14
N ILE A 371 7.72 22.64 -17.85
CA ILE A 371 7.69 21.29 -17.31
C ILE A 371 8.55 20.37 -18.18
N LEU A 372 9.33 19.51 -17.52
CA LEU A 372 10.04 18.42 -18.20
C LEU A 372 9.03 17.30 -18.55
N THR A 373 9.03 16.92 -19.82
CA THR A 373 8.15 15.89 -20.40
C THR A 373 8.97 14.94 -21.26
N ILE A 374 8.41 13.78 -21.56
CA ILE A 374 8.94 12.82 -22.52
C ILE A 374 7.95 12.58 -23.64
N ASN A 375 8.44 12.32 -24.85
CA ASN A 375 7.65 11.77 -25.94
C ASN A 375 7.83 10.26 -25.90
N ARG A 376 6.72 9.50 -25.84
CA ARG A 376 6.83 8.05 -25.79
C ARG A 376 7.32 7.48 -27.13
N ALA A 377 8.13 6.42 -27.05
CA ALA A 377 8.70 5.80 -28.24
C ALA A 377 7.67 5.13 -29.17
N ASP A 378 6.52 4.71 -28.62
CA ASP A 378 5.50 3.91 -29.31
C ASP A 378 4.55 4.71 -30.20
N ASP A 379 4.22 5.96 -29.83
CA ASP A 379 3.31 6.80 -30.63
C ASP A 379 3.90 8.14 -31.10
N GLN A 380 5.06 8.55 -30.56
CA GLN A 380 5.76 9.84 -30.77
C GLN A 380 4.89 11.11 -30.62
N LYS A 381 3.61 10.96 -30.28
CA LYS A 381 2.60 12.03 -30.28
C LYS A 381 2.06 12.26 -28.88
N SER A 382 2.06 11.24 -28.02
CA SER A 382 1.71 11.43 -26.63
C SER A 382 2.90 11.96 -25.85
N LEU A 383 2.62 13.03 -25.10
CA LEU A 383 3.51 13.53 -24.09
C LEU A 383 3.27 12.73 -22.81
N ALA A 384 4.31 12.47 -22.05
CA ALA A 384 4.18 11.89 -20.72
C ALA A 384 5.11 12.63 -19.76
N LEU A 385 4.85 12.43 -18.47
CA LEU A 385 5.81 12.79 -17.45
C LEU A 385 6.82 11.66 -17.32
N PRO A 386 8.05 11.96 -16.92
CA PRO A 386 8.93 10.90 -16.48
C PRO A 386 8.35 10.19 -15.25
N GLY A 387 8.34 8.86 -15.23
CA GLY A 387 7.79 8.08 -14.13
C GLY A 387 7.62 6.60 -14.43
N GLY A 388 7.66 5.80 -13.36
CA GLY A 388 7.63 4.35 -13.47
C GLY A 388 7.02 3.66 -12.25
N PHE A 389 6.98 2.33 -12.30
CA PHE A 389 6.61 1.53 -11.15
C PHE A 389 7.76 1.49 -10.16
N ASN A 390 7.46 1.71 -8.89
CA ASN A 390 8.46 1.66 -7.84
C ASN A 390 8.51 0.23 -7.24
N GLU A 391 9.66 -0.42 -7.38
CA GLU A 391 9.95 -1.72 -6.75
C GLU A 391 10.71 -1.59 -5.41
N SER A 392 11.14 -0.37 -5.00
CA SER A 392 12.00 -0.17 -3.82
C SER A 392 11.93 1.25 -3.21
N ASN A 393 13.05 1.84 -2.78
CA ASN A 393 13.11 3.17 -2.17
C ASN A 393 12.62 4.24 -3.16
N ILE A 394 11.52 4.93 -2.84
CA ILE A 394 10.88 5.96 -3.69
C ILE A 394 11.90 6.95 -4.25
N ILE A 395 12.81 7.47 -3.41
CA ILE A 395 13.78 8.47 -3.87
C ILE A 395 14.74 7.86 -4.90
N ASP A 396 15.26 6.66 -4.65
CA ASP A 396 16.20 6.04 -5.58
C ASP A 396 15.53 5.65 -6.89
N SER A 397 14.28 5.15 -6.82
CA SER A 397 13.43 4.88 -7.98
C SER A 397 13.22 6.15 -8.82
N ILE A 398 12.88 7.29 -8.21
CA ILE A 398 12.73 8.55 -8.94
C ILE A 398 14.00 8.92 -9.73
N PHE A 399 15.18 8.76 -9.13
CA PHE A 399 16.42 9.09 -9.84
C PHE A 399 16.79 8.05 -10.89
N ASP A 400 16.44 6.77 -10.70
CA ASP A 400 16.56 5.76 -11.74
C ASP A 400 15.67 6.12 -12.93
N GLU A 401 14.37 6.35 -12.72
CA GLU A 401 13.43 6.71 -13.79
C GLU A 401 13.85 8.01 -14.50
N LEU A 402 14.23 9.06 -13.75
CA LEU A 402 14.68 10.32 -14.35
C LEU A 402 15.91 10.13 -15.25
N LEU A 403 16.88 9.32 -14.82
CA LEU A 403 18.07 9.04 -15.63
C LEU A 403 17.73 8.15 -16.83
N GLU A 404 16.87 7.15 -16.62
CA GLU A 404 16.50 6.15 -17.62
C GLU A 404 15.67 6.75 -18.74
N GLU A 405 14.74 7.66 -18.44
CA GLU A 405 13.78 8.22 -19.39
C GLU A 405 14.21 9.57 -19.99
N CYS A 406 15.02 10.36 -19.29
CA CYS A 406 15.39 11.71 -19.75
C CYS A 406 16.82 11.84 -20.25
N PHE A 407 17.78 11.07 -19.71
CA PHE A 407 19.21 11.34 -19.88
C PHE A 407 20.03 10.18 -20.47
N SER A 408 19.45 8.99 -20.62
CA SER A 408 20.20 7.77 -20.90
C SER A 408 20.72 7.66 -22.33
N ASN A 409 20.03 8.22 -23.32
CA ASN A 409 20.41 8.10 -24.74
C ASN A 409 21.76 8.76 -25.04
N LYS A 410 22.05 9.90 -24.41
CA LYS A 410 23.33 10.62 -24.57
C LYS A 410 24.32 10.41 -23.44
N LEU A 411 23.95 9.66 -22.39
CA LEU A 411 24.87 9.24 -21.35
C LEU A 411 26.07 8.52 -22.00
N PHE A 412 27.24 9.16 -21.96
CA PHE A 412 28.50 8.69 -22.57
C PHE A 412 28.59 8.74 -24.12
N ALA A 413 27.64 9.36 -24.82
CA ALA A 413 27.55 9.27 -26.27
C ALA A 413 28.71 9.97 -27.01
N ASN A 414 29.22 11.12 -26.55
CA ASN A 414 30.45 11.71 -27.10
C ASN A 414 30.97 12.97 -26.39
N ASP A 415 30.50 13.34 -25.20
CA ASP A 415 30.98 14.58 -24.62
C ASP A 415 32.42 14.42 -24.10
N SER A 416 33.29 15.35 -24.50
CA SER A 416 34.68 15.42 -24.04
C SER A 416 34.75 15.44 -22.51
N ILE A 417 33.72 15.99 -21.88
CA ILE A 417 33.51 16.03 -20.43
C ILE A 417 33.24 14.64 -19.87
N SER A 418 32.24 13.89 -20.36
CA SER A 418 31.95 12.53 -19.87
C SER A 418 33.13 11.59 -20.07
N LYS A 419 33.85 11.71 -21.20
CA LYS A 419 35.06 10.94 -21.48
C LYS A 419 36.19 11.31 -20.51
N LYS A 420 36.46 12.60 -20.31
CA LYS A 420 37.50 13.09 -19.38
C LYS A 420 37.17 12.73 -17.93
N ILE A 421 35.89 12.79 -17.57
CA ILE A 421 35.38 12.37 -16.26
C ILE A 421 35.56 10.85 -16.09
N LEU A 422 35.19 10.02 -17.07
CA LEU A 422 35.46 8.57 -17.05
C LEU A 422 36.96 8.27 -16.92
N GLU A 423 37.79 8.93 -17.75
CA GLU A 423 39.24 8.76 -17.75
C GLU A 423 39.89 9.18 -16.42
N ASN A 424 39.34 10.19 -15.73
CA ASN A 424 39.86 10.71 -14.45
C ASN A 424 39.30 10.00 -13.21
N THR A 425 38.08 9.44 -13.28
CA THR A 425 37.39 8.85 -12.11
C THR A 425 37.69 7.36 -11.95
N ILE A 426 38.08 6.67 -13.03
CA ILE A 426 38.39 5.25 -13.01
C ILE A 426 39.86 5.06 -12.60
N ILE A 427 40.10 4.98 -11.28
CA ILE A 427 41.40 4.59 -10.72
C ILE A 427 41.51 3.06 -10.53
N ASP A 428 40.37 2.35 -10.40
CA ASP A 428 40.37 0.91 -10.09
C ASP A 428 39.87 0.03 -11.26
N LYS A 429 40.84 -0.57 -11.96
CA LYS A 429 40.63 -1.55 -13.04
C LYS A 429 39.73 -2.72 -12.60
N ASN A 430 39.76 -3.13 -11.33
CA ASN A 430 39.04 -4.30 -10.85
C ASN A 430 37.53 -4.05 -10.72
N ASN A 431 37.12 -2.82 -10.37
CA ASN A 431 35.70 -2.46 -10.31
C ASN A 431 35.07 -2.43 -11.71
N LEU A 432 35.81 -1.95 -12.72
CA LEU A 432 35.38 -2.01 -14.12
C LEU A 432 35.17 -3.46 -14.59
N ILE A 433 36.12 -4.36 -14.27
CA ILE A 433 36.03 -5.77 -14.63
C ILE A 433 34.78 -6.39 -14.00
N LYS A 434 34.56 -6.20 -12.69
CA LYS A 434 33.36 -6.71 -11.99
C LYS A 434 32.05 -6.20 -12.57
N ILE A 435 31.97 -4.90 -12.90
CA ILE A 435 30.78 -4.32 -13.53
C ILE A 435 30.61 -4.92 -14.93
N SER A 436 31.67 -4.98 -15.74
CA SER A 436 31.58 -5.52 -17.10
C SER A 436 31.16 -7.00 -17.14
N GLU A 437 31.68 -7.83 -16.22
CA GLU A 437 31.32 -9.25 -16.12
C GLU A 437 29.85 -9.44 -15.73
N LYS A 438 29.30 -8.53 -14.91
CA LYS A 438 27.90 -8.59 -14.47
C LYS A 438 26.90 -8.30 -15.58
N TYR A 439 27.21 -7.39 -16.51
CA TYR A 439 26.25 -6.92 -17.52
C TYR A 439 26.60 -7.34 -18.96
N ILE A 440 27.85 -7.74 -19.21
CA ILE A 440 28.34 -8.24 -20.51
C ILE A 440 29.07 -9.58 -20.29
N PRO A 441 28.33 -10.65 -19.90
CA PRO A 441 28.92 -11.96 -19.68
C PRO A 441 29.60 -12.48 -20.96
N ASN A 442 30.77 -13.10 -20.81
CA ASN A 442 31.65 -13.63 -21.87
C ASN A 442 32.47 -12.62 -22.69
N SER A 443 32.55 -11.36 -22.27
CA SER A 443 33.51 -10.43 -22.88
C SER A 443 34.92 -10.73 -22.35
N SER A 444 35.86 -11.09 -23.23
CA SER A 444 37.26 -11.38 -22.88
C SER A 444 38.05 -10.13 -22.45
N LEU A 445 37.48 -9.31 -21.56
CA LEU A 445 37.97 -7.99 -21.16
C LEU A 445 39.10 -8.07 -20.12
N ALA A 446 39.26 -9.20 -19.42
CA ALA A 446 40.26 -9.37 -18.37
C ALA A 446 41.72 -9.14 -18.85
N ILE A 447 41.99 -9.31 -20.14
CA ILE A 447 43.34 -9.20 -20.75
C ILE A 447 43.62 -7.76 -21.23
N LEU A 448 42.59 -6.91 -21.35
CA LEU A 448 42.75 -5.56 -21.87
C LEU A 448 43.30 -4.59 -20.81
N ASP A 449 44.02 -3.56 -21.26
CA ASP A 449 44.35 -2.42 -20.40
C ASP A 449 43.08 -1.60 -20.10
N THR A 450 43.09 -0.83 -19.01
CA THR A 450 41.91 -0.08 -18.54
C THR A 450 41.32 0.81 -19.64
N LYS A 451 42.16 1.40 -20.49
CA LYS A 451 41.74 2.29 -21.58
C LYS A 451 41.05 1.51 -22.70
N LYS A 452 41.52 0.31 -23.04
CA LYS A 452 40.89 -0.61 -23.99
C LYS A 452 39.60 -1.23 -23.42
N ILE A 453 39.53 -1.52 -22.13
CA ILE A 453 38.28 -1.96 -21.47
C ILE A 453 37.23 -0.85 -21.56
N ILE A 454 37.60 0.38 -21.18
CA ILE A 454 36.72 1.55 -21.28
C ILE A 454 36.26 1.74 -22.72
N ASN A 455 37.17 1.74 -23.69
CA ASN A 455 36.81 1.90 -25.09
C ASN A 455 35.93 0.75 -25.59
N SER A 456 36.16 -0.49 -25.15
CA SER A 456 35.32 -1.64 -25.51
C SER A 456 33.92 -1.52 -24.93
N VAL A 457 33.80 -1.15 -23.64
CA VAL A 457 32.50 -0.92 -22.97
C VAL A 457 31.77 0.25 -23.63
N LEU A 458 32.45 1.38 -23.87
CA LEU A 458 31.86 2.54 -24.55
C LEU A 458 31.45 2.22 -25.99
N ASN A 459 32.25 1.44 -26.73
CA ASN A 459 31.91 1.03 -28.10
C ASN A 459 30.74 0.04 -28.13
N GLN A 460 30.66 -0.89 -27.18
CA GLN A 460 29.50 -1.77 -27.03
C GLN A 460 28.24 -0.97 -26.66
N LEU A 461 28.36 0.00 -25.75
CA LEU A 461 27.27 0.92 -25.37
C LEU A 461 26.81 1.84 -26.51
N LYS A 462 27.69 2.18 -27.45
CA LYS A 462 27.37 2.96 -28.65
C LYS A 462 26.60 2.15 -29.70
N ASN A 463 26.91 0.85 -29.81
CA ASN A 463 26.38 0.00 -30.87
C ASN A 463 25.08 -0.73 -30.50
N ASP A 464 24.77 -0.85 -29.21
CA ASP A 464 23.55 -1.52 -28.74
C ASP A 464 22.55 -0.48 -28.21
N LYS A 465 21.75 0.11 -29.11
CA LYS A 465 20.72 1.11 -28.75
C LYS A 465 19.67 0.56 -27.78
N ASN A 466 19.48 -0.76 -27.73
CA ASN A 466 18.37 -1.42 -27.03
C ASN A 466 18.79 -2.23 -25.79
N LYS A 467 20.08 -2.25 -25.42
CA LYS A 467 20.53 -2.80 -24.13
C LYS A 467 21.24 -1.72 -23.33
N THR A 468 20.73 -1.17 -22.25
CA THR A 468 19.40 -1.06 -21.61
C THR A 468 19.63 0.24 -20.85
N SER A 469 18.83 1.29 -21.01
CA SER A 469 19.09 2.60 -20.39
C SER A 469 19.50 2.50 -18.92
N LYS A 470 18.86 1.58 -18.20
CA LYS A 470 19.20 1.09 -16.84
C LYS A 470 20.68 0.77 -16.60
N PHE A 471 21.34 0.05 -17.51
CA PHE A 471 22.77 -0.26 -17.38
C PHE A 471 23.63 1.01 -17.47
N LYS A 472 23.33 1.92 -18.40
CA LYS A 472 24.03 3.21 -18.52
C LYS A 472 23.85 4.02 -17.23
N CYS A 473 22.63 4.08 -16.69
CA CYS A 473 22.33 4.78 -15.43
C CYS A 473 23.07 4.18 -14.24
N GLN A 474 23.11 2.85 -14.10
CA GLN A 474 23.88 2.19 -13.04
C GLN A 474 25.39 2.39 -13.20
N LEU A 475 25.91 2.39 -14.43
CA LEU A 475 27.29 2.73 -14.70
C LEU A 475 27.61 4.17 -14.26
N TYR A 476 26.73 5.13 -14.57
CA TYR A 476 26.85 6.51 -14.12
C TYR A 476 26.88 6.62 -12.59
N LYS A 477 25.96 5.94 -11.88
CA LYS A 477 25.94 5.92 -10.41
C LYS A 477 27.23 5.35 -9.81
N ASN A 478 27.72 4.24 -10.37
CA ASN A 478 28.86 3.52 -9.81
C ASN A 478 30.21 4.17 -10.15
N ILE A 479 30.37 4.65 -11.39
CA ILE A 479 31.63 5.22 -11.84
C ILE A 479 31.73 6.69 -11.46
N LEU A 480 30.62 7.44 -11.48
CA LEU A 480 30.59 8.88 -11.22
C LEU A 480 29.75 9.25 -9.97
N PRO A 481 30.02 8.63 -8.81
CA PRO A 481 29.18 8.79 -7.62
C PRO A 481 29.14 10.24 -7.13
N GLN A 482 30.22 11.01 -7.32
CA GLN A 482 30.26 12.44 -6.95
C GLN A 482 29.32 13.29 -7.79
N HIS A 483 29.30 13.08 -9.12
CA HIS A 483 28.42 13.80 -10.04
C HIS A 483 26.97 13.37 -9.85
N PHE A 484 26.73 12.06 -9.69
CA PHE A 484 25.41 11.54 -9.34
C PHE A 484 24.88 12.15 -8.04
N ASN A 485 25.68 12.15 -6.97
CA ASN A 485 25.28 12.71 -5.69
C ASN A 485 25.09 14.24 -5.74
N LYS A 486 25.90 14.95 -6.55
CA LYS A 486 25.73 16.39 -6.78
C LYS A 486 24.38 16.68 -7.47
N PHE A 487 24.08 15.97 -8.55
CA PHE A 487 22.81 16.10 -9.26
C PHE A 487 21.62 15.72 -8.36
N LYS A 488 21.72 14.59 -7.65
CA LYS A 488 20.71 14.12 -6.69
C LYS A 488 20.44 15.16 -5.61
N LYS A 489 21.50 15.73 -5.02
CA LYS A 489 21.39 16.78 -3.99
C LYS A 489 20.75 18.06 -4.55
N TYR A 490 21.13 18.48 -5.77
CA TYR A 490 20.54 19.66 -6.40
C TYR A 490 19.03 19.52 -6.58
N ILE A 491 18.56 18.39 -7.11
CA ILE A 491 17.14 18.11 -7.27
C ILE A 491 16.44 18.05 -5.90
N LEU A 492 16.97 17.28 -4.94
CA LEU A 492 16.33 17.10 -3.63
C LEU A 492 16.26 18.39 -2.80
N ASN A 493 17.24 19.28 -2.92
CA ASN A 493 17.21 20.58 -2.24
C ASN A 493 16.05 21.47 -2.71
N ASN A 494 15.57 21.25 -3.93
CA ASN A 494 14.50 22.02 -4.55
C ASN A 494 13.18 21.23 -4.66
N ALA A 495 13.15 19.99 -4.15
CA ALA A 495 12.04 19.08 -4.33
C ALA A 495 11.23 18.82 -3.05
N LYS A 496 9.94 18.55 -3.23
CA LYS A 496 9.00 18.09 -2.21
C LYS A 496 8.26 16.87 -2.75
N LEU A 497 8.22 15.79 -1.96
CA LEU A 497 7.37 14.65 -2.25
C LEU A 497 5.91 14.98 -1.89
N SER A 498 4.97 14.57 -2.74
CA SER A 498 3.56 14.56 -2.39
C SER A 498 3.26 13.41 -1.41
N PRO A 499 2.17 13.50 -0.64
CA PRO A 499 1.55 12.30 -0.10
C PRO A 499 1.22 11.32 -1.22
N LYS A 500 1.19 10.04 -0.89
CA LYS A 500 0.74 8.97 -1.78
C LYS A 500 -0.75 9.17 -2.11
N GLU A 501 -1.11 9.15 -3.40
CA GLU A 501 -2.48 9.35 -3.88
C GLU A 501 -2.90 8.19 -4.81
N ILE A 502 -4.11 7.65 -4.64
CA ILE A 502 -4.62 6.63 -5.56
C ILE A 502 -5.00 7.31 -6.89
N ASN A 503 -4.41 6.85 -8.00
CA ASN A 503 -4.77 7.34 -9.33
C ASN A 503 -6.06 6.66 -9.79
N VAL A 504 -7.21 7.08 -9.27
CA VAL A 504 -8.52 6.46 -9.53
C VAL A 504 -8.93 6.45 -11.00
N LEU A 505 -8.29 7.27 -11.84
CA LEU A 505 -8.56 7.38 -13.27
C LEU A 505 -7.65 6.48 -14.11
N ASP A 506 -6.69 5.77 -13.50
CA ASP A 506 -5.85 4.81 -14.20
C ASP A 506 -6.68 3.61 -14.64
N GLU A 507 -6.73 3.37 -15.96
CA GLU A 507 -7.49 2.29 -16.58
C GLU A 507 -7.01 0.89 -16.16
N ARG A 508 -5.80 0.78 -15.62
CA ARG A 508 -5.24 -0.48 -15.12
C ARG A 508 -5.78 -0.85 -13.73
N ASN A 509 -6.47 0.07 -13.05
CA ASN A 509 -7.09 -0.21 -11.77
C ASN A 509 -8.21 -1.26 -11.92
N THR A 510 -8.27 -2.17 -10.96
CA THR A 510 -9.31 -3.19 -10.83
C THR A 510 -9.92 -3.13 -9.42
N ASN A 511 -10.94 -3.95 -9.17
CA ASN A 511 -11.52 -4.08 -7.82
C ASN A 511 -10.54 -4.63 -6.77
N PHE A 512 -9.40 -5.18 -7.20
CA PHE A 512 -8.48 -5.91 -6.36
C PHE A 512 -7.03 -5.40 -6.43
N ALA A 513 -6.76 -4.49 -7.36
CA ALA A 513 -5.45 -3.88 -7.51
C ALA A 513 -5.62 -2.44 -7.98
N TRP A 514 -4.87 -1.53 -7.37
CA TRP A 514 -4.89 -0.13 -7.75
C TRP A 514 -3.46 0.43 -7.82
N ILE A 515 -3.34 1.50 -8.57
CA ILE A 515 -2.11 2.27 -8.70
C ILE A 515 -2.18 3.45 -7.74
N ALA A 516 -1.16 3.55 -6.91
CA ALA A 516 -0.97 4.67 -6.02
C ALA A 516 0.31 5.40 -6.39
N THR A 517 0.20 6.71 -6.53
CA THR A 517 1.24 7.56 -7.10
C THR A 517 1.81 8.47 -6.03
N THR A 518 3.13 8.52 -5.95
CA THR A 518 3.86 9.54 -5.20
C THR A 518 4.58 10.45 -6.19
N THR A 519 4.37 11.75 -6.06
CA THR A 519 4.92 12.73 -6.99
C THR A 519 6.12 13.44 -6.39
N LEU A 520 7.26 13.45 -7.08
CA LEU A 520 8.37 14.37 -6.77
C LEU A 520 8.15 15.70 -7.49
N ARG A 521 7.97 16.78 -6.72
CA ARG A 521 7.74 18.12 -7.25
C ARG A 521 8.97 18.98 -6.99
N ALA A 522 9.65 19.45 -8.02
CA ALA A 522 10.77 20.37 -7.86
C ALA A 522 10.52 21.68 -8.59
N LEU A 523 10.90 22.82 -7.99
CA LEU A 523 10.94 24.11 -8.69
C LEU A 523 12.40 24.51 -8.91
N LEU A 524 12.83 24.54 -10.16
CA LEU A 524 14.22 24.75 -10.57
C LEU A 524 14.35 26.05 -11.35
N ASN A 525 15.48 26.74 -11.25
CA ASN A 525 15.83 27.82 -12.18
C ASN A 525 16.38 27.19 -13.47
N GLU A 526 15.92 27.64 -14.64
CA GLU A 526 16.29 27.05 -15.93
C GLU A 526 17.80 27.11 -16.18
N THR A 527 18.43 28.27 -15.96
CA THR A 527 19.87 28.45 -16.16
C THR A 527 20.68 27.57 -15.22
N GLU A 528 20.32 27.54 -13.93
CA GLU A 528 21.00 26.69 -12.95
C GLU A 528 20.83 25.19 -13.25
N PHE A 529 19.63 24.80 -13.70
CA PHE A 529 19.34 23.42 -14.06
C PHE A 529 20.19 22.97 -15.25
N GLN A 530 20.23 23.76 -16.33
CA GLN A 530 21.07 23.48 -17.50
C GLN A 530 22.57 23.44 -17.15
N ASN A 531 23.03 24.39 -16.34
CA ASN A 531 24.42 24.38 -15.86
C ASN A 531 24.72 23.14 -15.03
N THR A 532 23.81 22.74 -14.13
CA THR A 532 23.98 21.54 -13.30
C THR A 532 24.02 20.27 -14.15
N LEU A 533 23.17 20.17 -15.18
CA LEU A 533 23.20 19.06 -16.14
C LEU A 533 24.56 18.98 -16.85
N HIS A 534 25.01 20.10 -17.42
CA HIS A 534 26.30 20.18 -18.09
C HIS A 534 27.48 19.83 -17.17
N GLU A 535 27.51 20.38 -15.95
CA GLU A 535 28.54 20.05 -14.95
C GLU A 535 28.53 18.58 -14.52
N CYS A 536 27.38 17.91 -14.58
CA CYS A 536 27.23 16.48 -14.29
C CYS A 536 27.43 15.59 -15.53
N GLY A 537 27.68 16.18 -16.71
CA GLY A 537 27.80 15.45 -17.97
C GLY A 537 26.49 14.78 -18.41
N LEU A 538 25.35 15.39 -18.06
CA LEU A 538 24.00 14.96 -18.42
C LEU A 538 23.42 15.89 -19.51
N GLU A 539 22.62 15.33 -20.41
CA GLU A 539 21.89 16.09 -21.43
C GLU A 539 20.50 15.49 -21.64
N ILE A 540 19.48 16.35 -21.70
CA ILE A 540 18.10 15.95 -22.01
C ILE A 540 18.06 15.37 -23.42
N SER A 541 17.75 14.09 -23.54
CA SER A 541 17.83 13.38 -24.82
C SER A 541 16.79 12.28 -25.03
N GLY A 542 15.95 12.00 -24.03
CA GLY A 542 15.06 10.84 -24.04
C GLY A 542 15.81 9.58 -23.61
N GLY A 543 15.07 8.48 -23.47
CA GLY A 543 15.52 7.31 -22.76
C GLY A 543 14.87 6.01 -23.20
N ASP A 544 14.73 5.04 -22.28
CA ASP A 544 14.29 3.66 -22.62
C ASP A 544 12.90 3.64 -23.28
N ASP A 545 11.94 4.26 -22.62
CA ASP A 545 10.55 4.35 -23.07
C ASP A 545 10.26 5.70 -23.78
N ALA A 546 11.28 6.53 -24.02
CA ALA A 546 11.15 7.90 -24.50
C ALA A 546 11.97 8.16 -25.78
N SER A 547 11.31 8.55 -26.87
CA SER A 547 11.98 8.96 -28.11
C SER A 547 12.74 10.28 -27.96
N SER A 548 12.27 11.14 -27.06
CA SER A 548 12.90 12.43 -26.72
C SER A 548 12.36 12.92 -25.38
N ALA A 549 13.13 13.75 -24.70
CA ALA A 549 12.67 14.52 -23.55
C ALA A 549 12.68 16.01 -23.90
N ASN A 550 11.67 16.76 -23.44
CA ASN A 550 11.43 18.14 -23.82
C ASN A 550 11.04 18.97 -22.60
N ILE A 551 11.49 20.22 -22.56
CA ILE A 551 11.01 21.23 -21.62
C ILE A 551 9.99 22.10 -22.36
N ILE A 552 8.72 22.00 -21.98
CA ILE A 552 7.63 22.77 -22.63
C ILE A 552 6.97 23.72 -21.64
N SER A 553 6.32 24.77 -22.12
CA SER A 553 5.58 25.67 -21.23
C SER A 553 4.40 24.94 -20.59
N VAL A 554 4.05 25.29 -19.36
CA VAL A 554 2.86 24.71 -18.71
C VAL A 554 1.59 25.03 -19.50
N ILE A 555 1.52 26.21 -20.13
CA ILE A 555 0.39 26.59 -21.00
C ILE A 555 0.26 25.62 -22.18
N ASP A 556 1.37 25.27 -22.84
CA ASP A 556 1.35 24.28 -23.92
C ASP A 556 0.97 22.89 -23.41
N PHE A 557 1.43 22.52 -22.22
CA PHE A 557 1.01 21.28 -21.57
C PHE A 557 -0.50 21.25 -21.28
N CYS A 558 -1.11 22.40 -20.95
CA CYS A 558 -2.55 22.54 -20.69
C CYS A 558 -3.42 22.42 -21.95
N LYS A 559 -2.89 22.70 -23.15
CA LYS A 559 -3.71 22.72 -24.37
C LYS A 559 -4.48 21.40 -24.59
N PRO A 560 -5.72 21.45 -25.12
CA PRO A 560 -6.51 20.23 -25.38
C PRO A 560 -5.87 19.28 -26.39
N THR A 561 -5.10 19.82 -27.34
CA THR A 561 -4.36 19.06 -28.35
C THR A 561 -3.18 18.27 -27.78
N THR A 562 -2.77 18.63 -26.57
CA THR A 562 -1.77 17.92 -25.80
C THR A 562 -2.53 16.82 -25.07
N GLU A 563 -2.41 15.59 -25.56
CA GLU A 563 -2.96 14.37 -24.94
C GLU A 563 -1.87 13.71 -24.09
N PRO A 564 -1.57 14.23 -22.89
CA PRO A 564 -0.69 13.50 -22.01
C PRO A 564 -1.35 12.20 -21.58
N TYR A 565 -0.55 11.13 -21.54
CA TYR A 565 -1.03 9.79 -21.24
C TYR A 565 -1.85 9.73 -19.93
N SER A 566 -2.95 8.96 -20.00
CA SER A 566 -3.86 8.52 -18.93
C SER A 566 -3.79 9.29 -17.61
N SER A 567 -4.66 10.29 -17.43
CA SER A 567 -4.93 11.00 -16.16
C SER A 567 -3.79 11.82 -15.51
N HIS A 568 -2.56 11.75 -16.00
CA HIS A 568 -1.41 12.46 -15.39
C HIS A 568 -1.53 13.99 -15.51
N LYS A 569 -2.23 14.49 -16.55
CA LYS A 569 -2.54 15.93 -16.69
C LYS A 569 -3.19 16.52 -15.43
N ASN A 570 -4.20 15.82 -14.91
CA ASN A 570 -4.95 16.28 -13.75
C ASN A 570 -4.09 16.28 -12.49
N ILE A 571 -3.19 15.29 -12.36
CA ILE A 571 -2.23 15.21 -11.26
C ILE A 571 -1.25 16.39 -11.32
N VAL A 572 -0.73 16.74 -12.50
CA VAL A 572 0.16 17.90 -12.69
C VAL A 572 -0.54 19.19 -12.33
N LEU A 573 -1.74 19.43 -12.87
CA LEU A 573 -2.48 20.67 -12.64
C LEU A 573 -2.86 20.83 -11.18
N LYS A 574 -3.34 19.76 -10.53
CA LYS A 574 -3.64 19.76 -9.10
C LYS A 574 -2.40 20.06 -8.26
N ASN A 575 -1.26 19.44 -8.58
CA ASN A 575 -0.02 19.65 -7.85
C ASN A 575 0.57 21.04 -8.09
N LEU A 576 0.44 21.58 -9.30
CA LEU A 576 0.83 22.95 -9.64
C LEU A 576 0.00 23.96 -8.86
N ALA A 577 -1.33 23.83 -8.89
CA ALA A 577 -2.23 24.72 -8.15
C ALA A 577 -1.86 24.75 -6.65
N LYS A 578 -1.71 23.58 -6.05
CA LYS A 578 -1.25 23.44 -4.67
C LYS A 578 0.11 24.11 -4.44
N TYR A 579 1.05 23.99 -5.38
CA TYR A 579 2.37 24.59 -5.23
C TYR A 579 2.35 26.12 -5.38
N ILE A 580 1.52 26.67 -6.27
CA ILE A 580 1.28 28.12 -6.40
C ILE A 580 0.68 28.67 -5.10
N GLU A 581 -0.31 27.97 -4.53
CA GLU A 581 -0.94 28.32 -3.26
C GLU A 581 0.04 28.26 -2.08
N GLU A 582 0.87 27.21 -2.01
CA GLU A 582 1.79 26.98 -0.89
C GLU A 582 3.05 27.85 -0.94
N SER A 583 3.53 28.24 -2.12
CA SER A 583 4.94 28.62 -2.28
C SER A 583 5.18 30.10 -2.58
N ALA A 584 4.18 30.98 -2.49
CA ALA A 584 4.30 32.41 -2.80
C ALA A 584 5.10 32.67 -4.08
N ILE A 585 4.88 31.83 -5.11
CA ILE A 585 5.67 31.93 -6.34
C ILE A 585 5.27 33.23 -7.03
N ASN A 586 6.20 34.18 -7.07
CA ASN A 586 6.06 35.36 -7.90
C ASN A 586 6.15 34.94 -9.37
N LEU A 587 5.00 34.58 -9.92
CA LEU A 587 4.77 34.42 -11.35
C LEU A 587 4.33 35.76 -11.94
N ASN A 588 4.61 35.95 -13.22
CA ASN A 588 4.10 37.10 -13.96
C ASN A 588 2.56 37.04 -13.95
N MET A 589 1.89 38.14 -13.60
CA MET A 589 0.43 38.23 -13.56
C MET A 589 -0.23 37.94 -14.91
N GLU A 590 0.39 38.35 -16.02
CA GLU A 590 -0.08 38.04 -17.36
C GLU A 590 0.00 36.54 -17.66
N TYR A 591 1.04 35.88 -17.16
CA TYR A 591 1.22 34.44 -17.28
C TYR A 591 0.19 33.68 -16.45
N LEU A 592 -0.07 34.11 -15.21
CA LEU A 592 -1.11 33.56 -14.34
C LEU A 592 -2.51 33.68 -14.98
N ASP A 593 -2.84 34.84 -15.56
CA ASP A 593 -4.11 35.04 -16.24
C ASP A 593 -4.26 34.12 -17.47
N LYS A 594 -3.19 33.97 -18.27
CA LYS A 594 -3.18 33.00 -19.38
C LYS A 594 -3.36 31.57 -18.89
N LEU A 595 -2.72 31.21 -17.78
CA LEU A 595 -2.81 29.87 -17.20
C LEU A 595 -4.19 29.58 -16.60
N TYR A 596 -4.86 30.59 -16.04
CA TYR A 596 -6.23 30.46 -15.52
C TYR A 596 -7.28 30.33 -16.63
N LYS A 597 -7.05 30.96 -17.79
CA LYS A 597 -7.97 30.92 -18.95
C LYS A 597 -7.92 29.61 -19.73
N ASN A 598 -6.83 28.85 -19.64
CA ASN A 598 -6.65 27.54 -20.29
C ASN A 598 -6.98 26.42 -19.30
#